data_AF-A0A1D2SG40-F1
#
_entry.id   AF-A0A1D2SG40-F1
#
_cell.length_a   1.000
_cell.length_b   1.000
_cell.length_c   1.000
_cell.angle_alpha   90.00
_cell.angle_beta   90.00
_cell.angle_gamma   90.00
#
_symmetry.space_group_name_H-M   'P 1'
#
loop_
_entity.id
_entity.type
_entity.pdbx_description
1 polymer ?
#
loop_
_entity_poly.entity_id
_entity_poly.type
_entity_poly.pdbx_seq_one_letter_code
_entity_poly.pdbx_strand_id
1 'polypeptide(L)' 'MKTTLELPDDLARRIRMRAAARDQKLKDAIAQLLEIGLAHAPSAEPPTRPPKPVKLERRRPLNIDEIEAAIAAGRD' A
#
# COMPACT_ATOMS: atom_id res chain seq x y z
N MET A 1 14.40 26.00 -1.19
CA MET A 1 14.76 26.37 -2.58
C MET A 1 13.50 26.81 -3.31
N LYS A 2 13.58 27.70 -4.31
CA LYS A 2 12.40 28.13 -5.09
C LYS A 2 12.35 27.32 -6.38
N THR A 3 11.36 26.46 -6.49
CA THR A 3 11.11 25.62 -7.66
C THR A 3 9.82 26.06 -8.31
N THR A 4 9.82 26.20 -9.63
CA THR A 4 8.61 26.42 -10.42
C THR A 4 8.14 25.07 -10.94
N LEU A 5 6.90 24.69 -10.63
CA LEU A 5 6.27 23.45 -11.08
C LEU A 5 5.06 23.82 -11.93
N GLU A 6 4.98 23.26 -13.14
CA GLU A 6 3.79 23.36 -13.96
C GLU A 6 2.79 22.29 -13.50
N LEU A 7 1.60 22.73 -13.11
CA LEU A 7 0.53 21.87 -12.63
C LEU A 7 -0.75 22.20 -13.40
N PRO A 8 -1.58 21.20 -13.74
CA PRO A 8 -2.91 21.45 -14.28
C PRO A 8 -3.73 22.32 -13.33
N ASP A 9 -4.48 23.29 -13.87
CA ASP A 9 -5.25 24.25 -13.07
C ASP A 9 -6.21 23.59 -12.09
N ASP A 10 -6.87 22.49 -12.50
CA ASP A 10 -7.76 21.73 -11.63
C ASP A 10 -7.04 21.07 -10.46
N LEU A 11 -5.78 20.66 -10.64
CA LEU A 11 -4.96 20.12 -9.58
C LEU A 11 -4.52 21.22 -8.62
N ALA A 12 -4.05 22.36 -9.15
CA ALA A 12 -3.68 23.51 -8.36
C ALA A 12 -4.85 24.03 -7.50
N ARG A 13 -6.06 24.07 -8.07
CA ARG A 13 -7.29 24.45 -7.35
C ARG A 13 -7.58 23.51 -6.18
N ARG A 14 -7.50 22.20 -6.41
CA ARG A 14 -7.72 21.18 -5.37
C ARG A 14 -6.71 21.29 -4.23
N ILE A 15 -5.44 21.50 -4.54
CA ILE A 15 -4.40 21.67 -3.53
C ILE A 15 -4.63 22.95 -2.71
N ARG A 16 -5.02 24.05 -3.35
CA ARG A 16 -5.35 25.31 -2.65
C ARG A 16 -6.54 25.14 -1.70
N MET A 17 -7.60 24.46 -2.13
CA MET A 17 -8.75 24.18 -1.24
C MET A 17 -8.34 23.34 -0.04
N ARG A 18 -7.50 22.32 -0.23
CA ARG A 18 -6.99 21.48 0.86
C ARG A 18 -6.10 22.26 1.83
N ALA A 19 -5.28 23.17 1.31
CA ALA A 19 -4.44 24.03 2.14
C ALA A 19 -5.29 25.00 2.97
N ALA A 20 -6.31 25.62 2.38
CA ALA A 20 -7.25 26.50 3.07
C ALA A 20 -8.05 25.76 4.16
N ALA A 21 -8.52 24.55 3.87
CA ALA A 21 -9.26 23.73 4.84
C ALA A 21 -8.43 23.30 6.06
N ARG A 22 -7.09 23.34 5.97
CA ARG A 22 -6.16 22.99 7.04
C ARG A 22 -5.43 24.20 7.63
N ASP A 23 -5.87 25.41 7.27
CA ASP A 23 -5.22 26.69 7.63
C ASP A 23 -3.70 26.68 7.38
N GLN A 24 -3.28 26.07 6.27
CA GLN A 24 -1.89 25.82 5.93
C GLN A 24 -1.47 26.63 4.70
N LYS A 25 -0.21 27.08 4.66
CA LYS A 25 0.33 27.74 3.47
C LYS A 25 0.46 26.74 2.32
N LEU A 26 0.17 27.21 1.11
CA LEU A 26 0.20 26.38 -0.11
C LEU A 26 1.54 25.66 -0.30
N LYS A 27 2.67 26.35 -0.04
CA LYS A 27 4.01 25.77 -0.14
C LYS A 27 4.22 24.57 0.80
N ASP A 28 3.67 24.63 2.01
CA ASP A 28 3.86 23.61 3.04
C ASP A 28 2.93 22.41 2.74
N ALA A 29 1.72 22.69 2.26
CA ALA A 29 0.80 21.66 1.78
C ALA A 29 1.37 20.90 0.56
N ILE A 30 1.99 21.61 -0.39
CA ILE A 30 2.65 20.99 -1.54
C ILE A 30 3.83 20.12 -1.08
N ALA A 31 4.67 20.62 -0.17
CA ALA A 31 5.80 19.85 0.35
C ALA A 31 5.34 18.53 1.00
N GLN A 32 4.34 18.59 1.89
CA GLN A 32 3.79 17.38 2.53
C GLN A 32 3.20 16.39 1.52
N LEU A 33 2.46 16.89 0.52
CA LEU A 33 1.89 16.03 -0.51
C LEU A 33 2.97 15.33 -1.34
N LEU A 34 4.06 16.03 -1.66
CA LEU A 34 5.20 15.45 -2.37
C LEU A 34 5.94 14.42 -1.50
N GLU A 35 6.17 14.70 -0.23
CA GLU A 35 6.80 13.75 0.71
C GLU A 35 5.98 12.47 0.86
N ILE A 36 4.66 12.59 1.05
CA ILE A 36 3.75 11.45 1.11
C ILE A 36 3.78 10.67 -0.20
N GLY A 37 3.77 11.38 -1.34
CA GLY A 37 3.85 10.78 -2.66
C GLY A 37 5.15 10.03 -2.89
N LEU A 38 6.29 10.55 -2.44
CA LEU A 38 7.59 9.88 -2.52
C LEU A 38 7.67 8.67 -1.59
N ALA A 39 7.10 8.75 -0.38
CA ALA A 39 7.07 7.64 0.56
C ALA A 39 6.19 6.46 0.10
N HIS A 40 5.14 6.74 -0.68
CA HIS A 40 4.22 5.73 -1.22
C HIS A 40 4.44 5.47 -2.72
N ALA A 41 5.46 6.10 -3.32
CA ALA A 41 5.81 5.81 -4.69
C ALA A 41 6.13 4.31 -4.77
N PRO A 42 5.55 3.58 -5.73
CA PRO A 42 5.96 2.20 -5.95
C PRO A 42 7.47 2.21 -6.15
N SER A 43 8.18 1.50 -5.28
CA SER A 43 9.62 1.38 -5.40
C SER A 43 9.92 0.93 -6.83
N ALA A 44 10.90 1.55 -7.49
CA ALA A 44 11.40 1.06 -8.78
C ALA A 44 12.00 -0.35 -8.65
N GLU A 45 12.10 -0.85 -7.43
CA GLU A 45 12.45 -2.21 -7.10
C GLU A 45 11.39 -3.17 -7.67
N PRO A 46 11.81 -4.17 -8.46
CA PRO A 46 10.88 -5.12 -9.05
C PRO A 46 10.07 -5.80 -7.94
N PRO A 47 8.79 -6.12 -8.19
CA PRO A 47 7.96 -6.79 -7.18
C PRO A 47 8.73 -7.98 -6.64
N THR A 48 8.93 -8.01 -5.32
CA THR A 48 9.61 -9.11 -4.63
C THR A 48 8.86 -10.37 -4.99
N ARG A 49 9.46 -11.20 -5.84
CA ARG A 49 8.81 -12.44 -6.26
C ARG A 49 8.54 -13.25 -4.99
N PRO A 50 7.29 -13.70 -4.76
CA PRO A 50 7.02 -14.54 -3.61
C PRO A 50 7.98 -15.75 -3.65
N PRO A 51 8.51 -16.18 -2.50
CA PRO A 51 9.39 -17.33 -2.46
C PRO A 51 8.68 -18.53 -3.08
N LYS A 52 9.44 -19.38 -3.80
CA LYS A 52 8.87 -20.60 -4.39
C LYS A 52 8.22 -21.43 -3.27
N PRO A 53 6.97 -21.89 -3.43
CA PRO A 53 6.33 -22.74 -2.45
C PRO A 53 7.19 -23.97 -2.17
N VAL A 54 7.45 -24.25 -0.90
CA VAL A 54 8.15 -25.47 -0.49
C VAL A 54 7.24 -26.66 -0.75
N LYS A 55 7.72 -27.64 -1.53
CA LYS A 55 7.04 -28.92 -1.66
C LYS A 55 7.24 -29.69 -0.36
N LEU A 56 6.16 -29.92 0.37
CA LEU A 56 6.20 -30.79 1.55
C LEU A 56 6.30 -32.24 1.05
N GLU A 57 7.49 -32.84 1.13
CA GLU A 57 7.87 -34.16 0.58
C GLU A 57 6.96 -35.34 0.98
N ARG A 58 5.99 -35.14 1.89
CA ARG A 58 5.14 -36.22 2.41
C ARG A 58 3.69 -35.82 2.68
N ARG A 59 3.26 -34.61 2.32
CA ARG A 59 1.87 -34.20 2.52
C ARG A 59 1.09 -34.34 1.22
N ARG A 60 0.16 -35.30 1.22
CA ARG A 60 -0.93 -35.32 0.24
C ARG A 60 -1.78 -34.06 0.43
N PRO A 61 -2.47 -33.58 -0.61
CA PRO A 61 -3.47 -32.52 -0.45
C PRO A 61 -4.44 -32.90 0.68
N LEU A 62 -4.65 -32.00 1.64
CA LEU A 62 -5.66 -32.17 2.68
C LEU A 62 -7.03 -32.33 2.01
N ASN A 63 -7.74 -33.39 2.34
CA ASN A 63 -9.14 -33.55 1.92
C ASN A 63 -10.08 -32.96 2.98
N ILE A 64 -11.31 -32.67 2.58
CA ILE A 64 -12.31 -32.04 3.45
C ILE A 64 -12.58 -32.92 4.68
N ASP A 65 -12.62 -34.24 4.49
CA ASP A 65 -12.91 -35.21 5.55
C ASP A 65 -11.83 -35.21 6.65
N GLU A 66 -10.55 -35.11 6.28
CA GLU A 66 -9.43 -34.99 7.22
C GLU A 66 -9.49 -33.68 8.02
N ILE A 67 -9.95 -32.59 7.39
CA ILE A 67 -10.10 -31.29 8.05
C ILE A 67 -11.22 -31.37 9.10
N GLU A 68 -12.39 -31.91 8.74
CA GLU A 68 -13.52 -32.07 9.66
C GLU A 68 -13.18 -33.01 10.82
N ALA A 69 -12.49 -34.12 10.55
CA ALA A 69 -12.03 -35.05 11.58
C ALA A 69 -11.04 -34.40 12.57
N ALA A 70 -10.11 -33.58 12.07
CA ALA A 70 -9.16 -32.86 12.93
C ALA A 70 -9.84 -31.78 13.79
N ILE A 71 -10.86 -31.09 13.26
CA ILE A 71 -11.66 -30.12 14.01
C ILE A 71 -12.46 -30.83 15.11
N ALA A 72 -13.05 -31.98 14.81
CA ALA A 72 -13.80 -32.78 15.79
C ALA A 72 -12.88 -33.30 16.92
N ALA A 73 -11.68 -33.79 16.59
CA ALA A 73 -10.72 -34.29 17.58
C ALA A 73 -10.16 -33.23 18.53
N GLY A 74 -10.20 -31.94 18.16
CA GLY A 74 -9.75 -30.83 19.01
C GLY A 74 -10.84 -30.21 19.89
N ARG A 75 -12.05 -30.79 19.91
CA ARG A 75 -13.20 -30.31 20.70
C ARG A 75 -13.46 -31.06 22.01
N ASP A 76 -12.65 -32.09 22.30
CA ASP A 76 -12.63 -32.79 23.60
C ASP A 76 -11.74 -32.05 24.62
#